data_AF-A0AAE1QIA7-F1
#
_entry.id   AF-A0AAE1QIA7-F1
#
_cell.length_a   1.000
_cell.length_b   1.000
_cell.length_c   1.000
_cell.angle_alpha   90.00
_cell.angle_beta   90.00
_cell.angle_gamma   90.00
#
_symmetry.space_group_name_H-M   'P 1'
#
loop_
_entity.id
_entity.type
_entity.pdbx_description
1 polymer ?
#
loop_
_entity_poly.entity_id
_entity_poly.type
_entity_poly.pdbx_seq_one_letter_code
_entity_poly.pdbx_strand_id
1 'polypeptide(L)'
;MQRLERRVFPLQALTSGQRRRKERGRKLQATEDSKSAWKDVGANVEISLENYEQEGHENDSGMQTCLPQPIKESVDSHSQTDYNALHARDFALNDDTFYKLTGLISYNNFAMVFATFGDEVEYMNYYYRWKPKMELEDQFFLTLIRLRMTKPTWETAIMFRIHDKEVSNIFITRISFLVSV
;
A
#
# COMPACT_ATOMS: atom_id res chain seq x y z
N MET A 1 40.68 59.06 -37.69
CA MET A 1 39.82 58.44 -36.66
C MET A 1 40.30 57.01 -36.44
N GLN A 2 40.47 56.59 -35.18
CA GLN A 2 40.89 55.23 -34.83
C GLN A 2 39.68 54.29 -34.80
N ARG A 3 39.84 53.02 -35.18
CA ARG A 3 38.78 52.00 -35.10
C ARG A 3 39.31 50.77 -34.36
N LEU A 4 38.71 50.44 -33.21
CA LEU A 4 39.12 49.33 -32.36
C LEU A 4 38.91 47.97 -33.06
N GLU A 5 39.95 47.14 -33.09
CA GLU A 5 39.77 45.70 -33.30
C GLU A 5 39.29 45.04 -32.00
N ARG A 6 38.10 44.44 -32.02
CA ARG A 6 37.63 43.58 -30.93
C ARG A 6 38.15 42.17 -31.14
N ARG A 7 39.12 41.75 -30.32
CA ARG A 7 39.56 40.34 -30.25
C ARG A 7 38.39 39.47 -29.81
N VAL A 8 37.97 38.55 -30.68
CA VAL A 8 37.01 37.49 -30.33
C VAL A 8 37.77 36.40 -29.58
N PHE A 9 37.49 36.24 -28.29
CA PHE A 9 37.99 35.10 -27.52
C PHE A 9 37.21 33.83 -27.91
N PRO A 10 37.88 32.71 -28.19
CA PRO A 10 37.19 31.45 -28.43
C PRO A 10 36.61 30.90 -27.13
N LEU A 11 35.30 30.64 -27.14
CA LEU A 11 34.60 29.88 -26.11
C LEU A 11 35.19 28.46 -26.02
N GLN A 12 36.00 28.20 -25.00
CA GLN A 12 36.55 26.86 -24.76
C GLN A 12 35.41 25.88 -24.42
N ALA A 13 35.24 24.86 -25.25
CA ALA A 13 34.26 23.81 -25.02
C ALA A 13 34.64 23.00 -23.78
N LEU A 14 33.80 23.04 -22.73
CA LEU A 14 33.99 22.27 -21.51
C LEU A 14 34.06 20.77 -21.81
N THR A 15 35.13 20.13 -21.37
CA THR A 15 35.38 18.69 -21.56
C THR A 15 34.32 17.84 -20.87
N SER A 16 34.13 16.61 -21.35
CA SER A 16 33.13 15.66 -20.82
C SER A 16 33.30 15.38 -19.31
N GLY A 17 34.53 15.44 -18.78
CA GLY A 17 34.82 15.32 -17.35
C GLY A 17 34.28 16.50 -16.52
N GLN A 18 34.36 17.73 -17.03
CA GLN A 18 33.87 18.92 -16.33
C GLN A 18 32.33 18.95 -16.25
N ARG A 19 31.63 18.47 -17.30
CA ARG A 19 30.17 18.30 -17.28
C ARG A 19 29.72 17.35 -16.15
N ARG A 20 30.33 16.16 -16.07
CA ARG A 20 30.02 15.15 -15.04
C ARG A 20 30.23 15.66 -13.60
N ARG A 21 31.21 16.53 -13.35
CA ARG A 21 31.48 17.07 -12.00
C ARG A 21 30.41 18.11 -11.58
N LYS A 22 29.92 18.93 -12.50
CA LYS A 22 28.85 19.91 -12.23
C LYS A 22 27.49 19.24 -11.98
N GLU A 23 27.23 18.11 -12.65
CA GLU A 23 25.97 17.36 -12.51
C GLU A 23 25.88 16.56 -11.20
N ARG A 24 27.01 16.04 -10.69
CA ARG A 24 27.07 15.42 -9.35
C ARG A 24 26.75 16.40 -8.22
N GLY A 25 27.21 17.66 -8.33
CA GLY A 25 26.90 18.70 -7.33
C GLY A 25 25.40 19.00 -7.22
N ARG A 26 24.70 19.10 -8.36
CA ARG A 26 23.24 19.34 -8.37
C ARG A 26 22.42 18.21 -7.75
N LYS A 27 22.87 16.95 -7.85
CA LYS A 27 22.17 15.82 -7.23
C LYS A 27 22.29 15.77 -5.71
N LEU A 28 23.38 16.29 -5.14
CA LEU A 28 23.58 16.34 -3.68
C LEU A 28 22.68 17.40 -3.04
N GLN A 29 22.62 18.61 -3.61
CA GLN A 29 21.75 19.69 -3.14
C GLN A 29 20.28 19.25 -3.05
N ALA A 30 19.76 18.65 -4.13
CA ALA A 30 18.37 18.18 -4.19
C ALA A 30 18.04 17.08 -3.16
N THR A 31 19.02 16.30 -2.70
CA THR A 31 18.81 15.31 -1.62
C THR A 31 18.84 15.90 -0.22
N GLU A 32 19.44 17.08 -0.03
CA GLU A 32 19.42 17.82 1.24
C GLU A 32 18.12 18.63 1.35
N ASP A 33 17.73 19.33 0.28
CA ASP A 33 16.46 20.08 0.20
C ASP A 33 15.23 19.16 0.36
N SER A 34 15.30 17.91 -0.11
CA SER A 34 14.24 16.93 0.12
C SER A 34 14.22 16.39 1.55
N LYS A 35 15.37 16.32 2.25
CA LYS A 35 15.43 15.86 3.66
C LYS A 35 14.93 16.89 4.67
N SER A 36 15.02 18.19 4.38
CA SER A 36 14.42 19.22 5.24
C SER A 36 12.88 19.20 5.12
N ALA A 37 12.33 18.98 3.93
CA ALA A 37 10.89 18.99 3.69
C ALA A 37 10.08 17.94 4.49
N TRP A 38 10.68 16.79 4.84
CA TRP A 38 10.01 15.77 5.67
C TRP A 38 10.04 16.06 7.18
N LYS A 39 10.78 17.08 7.63
CA LYS A 39 10.97 17.33 9.07
C LYS A 39 9.79 18.07 9.73
N ASP A 40 8.98 18.77 8.94
CA ASP A 40 7.88 19.63 9.45
C ASP A 40 6.50 18.95 9.47
N VAL A 41 6.36 17.71 8.98
CA VAL A 41 5.06 16.99 8.89
C VAL A 41 4.87 15.99 10.04
N GLY A 42 5.74 16.01 11.05
CA GLY A 42 5.79 15.02 12.14
C GLY A 42 5.29 15.49 13.51
N ALA A 43 4.78 16.72 13.63
CA ALA A 43 4.29 17.25 14.90
C ALA A 43 2.77 17.06 15.05
N ASN A 44 2.36 16.51 16.20
CA ASN A 44 0.98 16.36 16.69
C ASN A 44 0.15 15.18 16.14
N VAL A 45 0.54 13.96 16.55
CA VAL A 45 -0.45 12.95 16.97
C VAL A 45 -0.03 12.45 18.35
N GLU A 46 -0.67 12.96 19.40
CA GLU A 46 -0.54 12.40 20.74
C GLU A 46 -1.29 11.06 20.79
N ILE A 47 -0.57 9.97 21.04
CA ILE A 47 -1.16 8.64 21.20
C ILE A 47 -1.41 8.42 22.69
N SER A 48 -2.66 8.62 23.12
CA SER A 48 -3.10 8.14 24.44
C SER A 48 -3.18 6.61 24.41
N LEU A 49 -2.36 5.94 25.22
CA LEU A 49 -2.09 4.50 25.13
C LEU A 49 -2.18 3.83 26.51
N GLU A 50 -3.32 4.02 27.18
CA GLU A 50 -3.64 3.49 28.51
C GLU A 50 -5.16 3.22 28.59
N ASN A 51 -5.72 2.13 29.13
CA ASN A 51 -5.21 0.81 29.53
C ASN A 51 -6.35 -0.20 29.32
N TYR A 52 -6.08 -1.42 28.86
CA TYR A 52 -7.00 -2.57 29.01
C TYR A 52 -6.31 -3.63 29.85
N GLU A 53 -6.42 -3.49 31.16
CA GLU A 53 -6.02 -4.53 32.11
C GLU A 53 -7.16 -5.53 32.29
N GLN A 54 -6.79 -6.81 32.37
CA GLN A 54 -7.64 -7.96 32.62
C GLN A 54 -6.94 -8.79 33.72
N GLU A 55 -7.69 -9.62 34.45
CA GLU A 55 -7.33 -10.23 35.76
C GLU A 55 -7.52 -9.26 36.96
N GLY A 56 -7.88 -9.68 38.17
CA GLY A 56 -8.10 -11.03 38.72
C GLY A 56 -8.99 -11.01 39.99
N HIS A 57 -9.12 -12.15 40.67
CA HIS A 57 -10.19 -12.48 41.64
C HIS A 57 -9.87 -12.17 43.13
N GLU A 58 -10.81 -12.57 44.03
CA GLU A 58 -10.80 -12.62 45.53
C GLU A 58 -11.51 -11.44 46.25
N ASN A 59 -12.25 -11.56 47.36
CA ASN A 59 -12.85 -12.65 48.19
C ASN A 59 -13.86 -11.97 49.18
N ASP A 60 -14.83 -12.58 49.90
CA ASP A 60 -15.54 -13.88 49.95
C ASP A 60 -16.80 -13.72 50.85
N SER A 61 -17.84 -14.57 50.75
CA SER A 61 -18.51 -15.22 51.91
C SER A 61 -19.68 -16.14 51.52
N GLY A 62 -19.74 -17.34 52.10
CA GLY A 62 -20.99 -17.88 52.66
C GLY A 62 -21.77 -18.98 51.92
N MET A 63 -21.51 -20.23 52.32
CA MET A 63 -22.49 -21.36 52.42
C MET A 63 -22.89 -22.16 51.16
N GLN A 64 -22.03 -23.13 50.82
CA GLN A 64 -22.30 -24.57 50.98
C GLN A 64 -23.48 -25.25 50.22
N THR A 65 -23.15 -26.09 49.23
CA THR A 65 -23.39 -27.57 49.28
C THR A 65 -22.67 -28.29 48.13
N CYS A 66 -22.21 -29.53 48.37
CA CYS A 66 -21.36 -30.27 47.44
C CYS A 66 -22.16 -31.17 46.49
N LEU A 67 -21.93 -31.05 45.18
CA LEU A 67 -22.26 -32.07 44.18
C LEU A 67 -21.09 -32.21 43.19
N PRO A 68 -20.54 -33.42 42.96
CA PRO A 68 -19.48 -33.61 41.99
C PRO A 68 -20.07 -33.60 40.56
N GLN A 69 -19.71 -32.60 39.76
CA GLN A 69 -19.97 -32.62 38.32
C GLN A 69 -18.78 -33.22 37.56
N PRO A 70 -19.01 -33.95 36.45
CA PRO A 70 -17.95 -34.61 35.71
C PRO A 70 -17.00 -33.59 35.05
N ILE A 71 -15.71 -33.89 35.12
CA ILE A 71 -14.66 -33.13 34.42
C ILE A 71 -14.96 -33.16 32.93
N LYS A 72 -15.30 -32.02 32.36
CA LYS A 72 -15.29 -31.81 30.91
C LYS A 72 -13.88 -31.40 30.53
N GLU A 73 -13.15 -32.28 29.85
CA GLU A 73 -11.90 -31.88 29.21
C GLU A 73 -12.18 -30.75 28.23
N SER A 74 -11.56 -29.60 28.47
CA SER A 74 -11.52 -28.50 27.52
C SER A 74 -10.59 -28.89 26.37
N VAL A 75 -11.17 -29.41 25.28
CA VAL A 75 -10.41 -29.64 24.05
C VAL A 75 -10.10 -28.29 23.42
N ASP A 76 -8.89 -27.79 23.67
CA ASP A 76 -8.36 -26.54 23.11
C ASP A 76 -8.33 -26.63 21.58
N SER A 77 -9.42 -26.17 20.97
CA SER A 77 -9.63 -26.23 19.54
C SER A 77 -8.92 -25.05 18.86
N HIS A 78 -7.59 -25.13 18.80
CA HIS A 78 -6.77 -24.21 18.01
C HIS A 78 -7.04 -24.41 16.51
N SER A 79 -8.08 -23.76 15.98
CA SER A 79 -8.30 -23.69 14.55
C SER A 79 -7.24 -22.79 13.91
N GLN A 80 -6.24 -23.39 13.27
CA GLN A 80 -5.42 -22.67 12.28
C GLN A 80 -6.32 -22.26 11.11
N THR A 81 -6.72 -21.00 11.07
CA THR A 81 -7.28 -20.40 9.86
C THR A 81 -6.16 -20.23 8.86
N ASP A 82 -6.05 -21.12 7.87
CA ASP A 82 -5.21 -20.87 6.70
C ASP A 82 -5.83 -19.68 5.95
N TYR A 83 -5.19 -18.53 6.05
CA TYR A 83 -5.65 -17.31 5.41
C TYR A 83 -5.46 -17.44 3.91
N ASN A 84 -6.50 -17.85 3.18
CA ASN A 84 -6.47 -17.87 1.72
C ASN A 84 -6.17 -16.48 1.15
N ALA A 85 -5.56 -16.43 -0.04
CA ALA A 85 -5.39 -15.17 -0.75
C ALA A 85 -6.77 -14.60 -1.10
N LEU A 86 -6.96 -13.31 -0.87
CA LEU A 86 -8.22 -12.64 -1.15
C LEU A 86 -8.43 -12.49 -2.67
N HIS A 87 -9.54 -13.02 -3.20
CA HIS A 87 -9.94 -12.80 -4.59
C HIS A 87 -11.25 -11.99 -4.68
N ALA A 88 -11.42 -11.21 -5.75
CA ALA A 88 -12.63 -10.41 -5.96
C ALA A 88 -13.89 -11.28 -6.04
N ARG A 89 -13.79 -12.42 -6.74
CA ARG A 89 -14.85 -13.41 -6.94
C ARG A 89 -15.38 -14.06 -5.64
N ASP A 90 -14.58 -14.07 -4.56
CA ASP A 90 -14.98 -14.66 -3.27
C ASP A 90 -16.14 -13.87 -2.63
N PHE A 91 -16.38 -12.64 -3.12
CA PHE A 91 -17.43 -11.75 -2.68
C PHE A 91 -18.64 -11.70 -3.62
N ALA A 92 -18.73 -12.55 -4.64
CA ALA A 92 -19.83 -12.56 -5.61
C ALA A 92 -21.24 -12.75 -5.00
N LEU A 93 -21.33 -13.23 -3.76
CA LEU A 93 -22.57 -13.40 -2.98
C LEU A 93 -22.61 -12.54 -1.70
N ASN A 94 -21.62 -11.66 -1.48
CA ASN A 94 -21.39 -10.95 -0.22
C ASN A 94 -21.25 -9.43 -0.40
N ASP A 95 -22.26 -8.82 -1.04
CA ASP A 95 -22.28 -7.40 -1.42
C ASP A 95 -21.97 -6.44 -0.25
N ASP A 96 -22.51 -6.68 0.95
CA ASP A 96 -22.24 -5.88 2.15
C ASP A 96 -20.74 -5.75 2.47
N THR A 97 -19.99 -6.85 2.35
CA THR A 97 -18.55 -6.87 2.63
C THR A 97 -17.79 -6.29 1.45
N PHE A 98 -18.23 -6.57 0.22
CA PHE A 98 -17.66 -6.00 -0.99
C PHE A 98 -17.75 -4.47 -1.01
N TYR A 99 -18.89 -3.90 -0.62
CA TYR A 99 -19.12 -2.47 -0.51
C TYR A 99 -18.26 -1.82 0.58
N LYS A 100 -18.13 -2.47 1.75
CA LYS A 100 -17.23 -1.99 2.82
C LYS A 100 -15.77 -1.93 2.35
N LEU A 101 -15.33 -2.94 1.60
CA LEU A 101 -13.97 -3.06 1.06
C LEU A 101 -13.69 -2.08 -0.10
N THR A 102 -14.59 -1.96 -1.08
CA THR A 102 -14.32 -1.27 -2.35
C THR A 102 -15.06 0.05 -2.55
N GLY A 103 -16.18 0.25 -1.84
CA GLY A 103 -17.14 1.33 -2.11
C GLY A 103 -18.09 1.06 -3.29
N LEU A 104 -17.98 -0.06 -4.00
CA LEU A 104 -18.90 -0.47 -5.06
C LEU A 104 -20.03 -1.34 -4.51
N ILE A 105 -21.26 -1.14 -4.99
CA ILE A 105 -22.48 -1.75 -4.44
C ILE A 105 -22.41 -3.29 -4.42
N SER A 106 -21.84 -3.89 -5.47
CA SER A 106 -21.80 -5.33 -5.67
C SER A 106 -20.61 -5.75 -6.54
N TYR A 107 -20.29 -7.04 -6.51
CA TYR A 107 -19.31 -7.64 -7.41
C TYR A 107 -19.66 -7.43 -8.89
N ASN A 108 -20.96 -7.48 -9.24
CA ASN A 108 -21.41 -7.23 -10.62
C ASN A 108 -21.12 -5.80 -11.08
N ASN A 109 -21.27 -4.80 -10.20
CA ASN A 109 -20.92 -3.41 -10.53
C ASN A 109 -19.42 -3.23 -10.74
N PHE A 110 -18.60 -3.94 -9.96
CA PHE A 110 -17.16 -4.00 -10.16
C PHE A 110 -16.77 -4.66 -11.49
N ALA A 111 -17.38 -5.81 -11.82
CA ALA A 111 -17.14 -6.49 -13.09
C ALA A 111 -17.54 -5.61 -14.29
N MET A 112 -18.65 -4.87 -14.21
CA MET A 112 -19.06 -3.90 -15.23
C MET A 112 -18.04 -2.77 -15.39
N VAL A 113 -17.55 -2.17 -14.29
CA VAL A 113 -16.51 -1.12 -14.35
C VAL A 113 -15.22 -1.69 -14.94
N PHE A 114 -14.78 -2.88 -14.50
CA PHE A 114 -13.58 -3.52 -15.00
C PHE A 114 -13.65 -3.81 -16.50
N ALA A 115 -14.82 -4.24 -17.00
CA ALA A 115 -15.06 -4.47 -18.43
C ALA A 115 -14.97 -3.19 -19.29
N THR A 116 -15.20 -1.99 -18.73
CA THR A 116 -15.06 -0.73 -19.50
C THR A 116 -13.63 -0.40 -19.89
N PHE A 117 -12.62 -1.01 -19.25
CA PHE A 117 -11.22 -0.75 -19.55
C PHE A 117 -10.71 -1.43 -20.83
N GLY A 118 -11.50 -2.32 -21.43
CA GLY A 118 -11.17 -3.01 -22.69
C GLY A 118 -9.84 -3.78 -22.65
N ASP A 119 -9.23 -3.98 -23.81
CA ASP A 119 -7.97 -4.73 -23.94
C ASP A 119 -6.75 -3.96 -23.38
N GLU A 120 -6.87 -2.67 -23.11
CA GLU A 120 -5.75 -1.82 -22.67
C GLU A 120 -5.15 -2.26 -21.33
N VAL A 121 -5.95 -2.93 -20.48
CA VAL A 121 -5.49 -3.52 -19.21
C VAL A 121 -4.45 -4.63 -19.39
N GLU A 122 -4.39 -5.28 -20.56
CA GLU A 122 -3.40 -6.33 -20.81
C GLU A 122 -1.98 -5.76 -20.97
N TYR A 123 -1.89 -4.53 -21.49
CA TYR A 123 -0.68 -3.85 -21.93
C TYR A 123 -0.09 -2.84 -20.91
N MET A 124 -0.59 -2.82 -19.67
CA MET A 124 -0.11 -1.92 -18.63
C MET A 124 1.40 -2.05 -18.39
N ASN A 125 2.08 -0.89 -18.31
CA ASN A 125 3.51 -0.82 -18.11
C ASN A 125 3.85 -0.85 -16.60
N TYR A 126 4.11 -2.04 -16.08
CA TYR A 126 4.54 -2.24 -14.69
C TYR A 126 5.94 -1.69 -14.39
N TYR A 127 6.14 -1.19 -13.18
CA TYR A 127 7.45 -0.76 -12.71
C TYR A 127 8.46 -1.90 -12.76
N TYR A 128 9.71 -1.54 -13.07
CA TYR A 128 10.81 -2.49 -13.31
C TYR A 128 10.55 -3.51 -14.43
N ARG A 129 9.52 -3.31 -15.28
CA ARG A 129 9.05 -4.26 -16.32
C ARG A 129 8.66 -5.64 -15.75
N TRP A 130 8.29 -5.69 -14.48
CA TRP A 130 7.91 -6.93 -13.81
C TRP A 130 6.39 -7.00 -13.67
N LYS A 131 5.75 -7.89 -14.46
CA LYS A 131 4.30 -8.17 -14.38
C LYS A 131 4.02 -9.08 -13.17
N PRO A 132 3.15 -8.66 -12.23
CA PRO A 132 2.64 -9.49 -11.13
C PRO A 132 2.02 -10.80 -11.64
N LYS A 133 2.00 -11.84 -10.80
CA LYS A 133 1.32 -13.10 -11.14
C LYS A 133 -0.19 -13.07 -10.89
N MET A 134 -0.65 -12.11 -10.10
CA MET A 134 -2.05 -11.90 -9.75
C MET A 134 -2.93 -11.61 -10.97
N GLU A 135 -4.15 -12.14 -11.00
CA GLU A 135 -5.14 -11.89 -12.05
C GLU A 135 -5.44 -10.39 -12.20
N LEU A 136 -5.73 -9.92 -13.42
CA LEU A 136 -5.92 -8.49 -13.67
C LEU A 136 -7.12 -7.94 -12.88
N GLU A 137 -8.16 -8.74 -12.68
CA GLU A 137 -9.32 -8.42 -11.88
C GLU A 137 -8.94 -8.18 -10.40
N ASP A 138 -8.24 -9.13 -9.77
CA ASP A 138 -7.77 -9.01 -8.38
C ASP A 138 -6.82 -7.81 -8.19
N GLN A 139 -6.00 -7.49 -9.19
CA GLN A 139 -5.17 -6.28 -9.15
C GLN A 139 -5.99 -4.98 -9.11
N PHE A 140 -7.12 -4.94 -9.82
CA PHE A 140 -8.04 -3.80 -9.76
C PHE A 140 -8.79 -3.76 -8.42
N PHE A 141 -9.25 -4.92 -7.93
CA PHE A 141 -9.88 -5.08 -6.61
C PHE A 141 -8.96 -4.61 -5.46
N LEU A 142 -7.69 -5.04 -5.46
CA LEU A 142 -6.63 -4.57 -4.55
C LEU A 142 -6.50 -3.04 -4.59
N THR A 143 -6.55 -2.45 -5.80
CA THR A 143 -6.43 -1.00 -5.98
C THR A 143 -7.62 -0.27 -5.34
N LEU A 144 -8.85 -0.77 -5.52
CA LEU A 144 -10.05 -0.20 -4.90
C LEU A 144 -10.02 -0.33 -3.37
N ILE A 145 -9.64 -1.50 -2.83
CA ILE A 145 -9.46 -1.72 -1.38
C ILE A 145 -8.50 -0.69 -0.81
N ARG A 146 -7.36 -0.49 -1.48
CA ARG A 146 -6.32 0.44 -1.01
C ARG A 146 -6.75 1.90 -1.08
N LEU A 147 -7.48 2.30 -2.13
CA LEU A 147 -8.09 3.63 -2.24
C LEU A 147 -9.15 3.87 -1.14
N ARG A 148 -9.97 2.87 -0.84
CA ARG A 148 -11.10 2.98 0.08
C ARG A 148 -10.70 2.92 1.55
N MET A 149 -9.84 1.96 1.90
CA MET A 149 -9.52 1.64 3.30
C MET A 149 -8.31 2.40 3.84
N THR A 150 -7.53 3.08 2.99
CA THR A 150 -6.28 3.78 3.37
C THR A 150 -5.27 2.91 4.13
N LYS A 151 -5.35 1.59 3.98
CA LYS A 151 -4.51 0.62 4.69
C LYS A 151 -3.03 0.72 4.27
N PRO A 152 -2.09 0.43 5.20
CA PRO A 152 -0.68 0.37 4.86
C PRO A 152 -0.39 -0.80 3.90
N THR A 153 0.71 -0.69 3.16
CA THR A 153 1.09 -1.66 2.13
C THR A 153 1.17 -3.09 2.65
N TRP A 154 1.74 -3.28 3.86
CA TRP A 154 1.97 -4.59 4.45
C TRP A 154 0.67 -5.32 4.84
N GLU A 155 -0.37 -4.59 5.28
CA GLU A 155 -1.68 -5.20 5.54
C GLU A 155 -2.32 -5.70 4.24
N THR A 156 -2.21 -4.90 3.17
CA THR A 156 -2.71 -5.30 1.84
C THR A 156 -1.92 -6.50 1.31
N ALA A 157 -0.60 -6.55 1.57
CA ALA A 157 0.27 -7.65 1.21
C ALA A 157 -0.17 -8.97 1.88
N ILE A 158 -0.50 -8.92 3.18
CA ILE A 158 -1.04 -10.05 3.94
C ILE A 158 -2.38 -10.52 3.35
N MET A 159 -3.33 -9.61 3.13
CA MET A 159 -4.66 -9.94 2.58
C MET A 159 -4.58 -10.72 1.26
N PHE A 160 -3.67 -10.32 0.37
CA PHE A 160 -3.53 -10.91 -0.94
C PHE A 160 -2.42 -11.99 -1.04
N ARG A 161 -1.75 -12.34 0.07
CA ARG A 161 -0.57 -13.24 0.13
C ARG A 161 0.54 -12.93 -0.89
N ILE A 162 0.75 -11.64 -1.20
CA ILE A 162 1.82 -11.16 -2.08
C ILE A 162 2.83 -10.30 -1.31
N HIS A 163 3.95 -9.93 -1.91
CA HIS A 163 4.94 -9.07 -1.25
C HIS A 163 4.54 -7.59 -1.38
N ASP A 164 4.80 -6.76 -0.36
CA ASP A 164 4.65 -5.29 -0.37
C ASP A 164 5.12 -4.58 -1.65
N LYS A 165 6.21 -5.06 -2.25
CA LYS A 165 6.75 -4.51 -3.51
C LYS A 165 5.82 -4.78 -4.69
N GLU A 166 5.17 -5.93 -4.72
CA GLU A 166 4.15 -6.32 -5.71
C GLU A 166 2.88 -5.49 -5.52
N VAL A 167 2.39 -5.35 -4.27
CA VAL A 167 1.28 -4.44 -3.93
C VAL A 167 1.56 -3.02 -4.43
N SER A 168 2.76 -2.50 -4.17
CA SER A 168 3.14 -1.14 -4.55
C SER A 168 3.24 -0.98 -6.07
N ASN A 169 3.79 -1.98 -6.77
CA ASN A 169 3.86 -2.02 -8.24
C ASN A 169 2.45 -2.03 -8.85
N ILE A 170 1.59 -2.96 -8.42
CA ILE A 170 0.18 -3.06 -8.83
C ILE A 170 -0.52 -1.72 -8.64
N PHE A 171 -0.47 -1.18 -7.42
CA PHE A 171 -1.20 0.03 -7.06
C PHE A 171 -0.78 1.23 -7.90
N ILE A 172 0.52 1.53 -7.99
CA ILE A 172 0.98 2.72 -8.74
C ILE A 172 0.71 2.55 -10.25
N THR A 173 0.89 1.35 -10.82
CA THR A 173 0.56 1.09 -12.22
C THR A 173 -0.94 1.23 -12.49
N ARG A 174 -1.80 0.71 -11.62
CA ARG A 174 -3.27 0.82 -11.75
C ARG A 174 -3.77 2.26 -11.59
N ILE A 175 -3.26 3.02 -10.62
CA ILE A 175 -3.59 4.44 -10.48
C ILE A 175 -3.10 5.24 -11.69
N SER A 176 -1.91 4.95 -12.20
CA SER A 176 -1.38 5.62 -13.40
C SER A 176 -2.24 5.36 -14.63
N PHE A 177 -2.74 4.11 -14.79
CA PHE A 177 -3.69 3.74 -15.83
C PHE A 177 -5.03 4.50 -15.69
N LEU A 178 -5.63 4.50 -14.49
CA LEU A 178 -6.90 5.19 -14.22
C LEU A 178 -6.85 6.73 -14.37
N VAL A 179 -5.65 7.32 -14.38
CA VAL A 179 -5.43 8.76 -14.63
C VAL A 179 -5.10 9.04 -16.10
N SER A 180 -4.76 8.02 -16.89
CA SER A 180 -4.47 8.15 -18.33
C SER A 180 -5.68 7.91 -19.24
N VAL A 181 -6.77 7.33 -18.70
CA VAL A 181 -8.08 7.13 -19.34
C VAL A 181 -8.95 8.37 -19.13
#